data_AF-A0A6G8KW77-F1
#
_entry.id   AF-A0A6G8KW77-F1
#
_cell.length_a   1.000
_cell.length_b   1.000
_cell.length_c   1.000
_cell.angle_alpha   90.00
_cell.angle_beta   90.00
_cell.angle_gamma   90.00
#
_symmetry.space_group_name_H-M   'P 1'
#
loop_
_entity.id
_entity.type
_entity.pdbx_description
1 polymer ?
#
loop_
_entity_poly.entity_id
_entity_poly.type
_entity_poly.pdbx_seq_one_letter_code
_entity_poly.pdbx_strand_id
1 'polypeptide(L)'
;MRTTTRVLTTVTVALFAAAFWVPVLRITDRDSSSDDIGLISAATAGELSPLIFAGILAAVVLCFCAFTGMLPRAGGWIGLAGCVCIAAGAVSVVSNLWTFGILWDGVTADGMPTGGLILPAPWWGTALIAAATLILAVASILQLVTAHRSRRAQAQRADPAPAGEEDGS
;
A
#
# COMPACT_ATOMS: atom_id res chain seq x y z
N MET A 1 -19.65 -11.23 -3.51
CA MET A 1 -18.40 -11.02 -2.73
C MET A 1 -17.14 -11.41 -3.52
N ARG A 2 -17.03 -12.61 -4.12
CA ARG A 2 -15.85 -12.99 -4.93
C ARG A 2 -15.56 -12.04 -6.10
N THR A 3 -16.59 -11.59 -6.82
CA THR A 3 -16.46 -10.62 -7.92
C THR A 3 -15.95 -9.27 -7.44
N THR A 4 -16.50 -8.76 -6.33
CA THR A 4 -16.07 -7.50 -5.70
C THR A 4 -14.59 -7.53 -5.31
N THR A 5 -14.12 -8.58 -4.65
CA THR A 5 -12.70 -8.72 -4.28
C THR A 5 -11.80 -8.76 -5.51
N ARG A 6 -12.17 -9.51 -6.56
CA ARG A 6 -11.40 -9.55 -7.82
C ARG A 6 -11.29 -8.20 -8.50
N VAL A 7 -12.39 -7.45 -8.57
CA VAL A 7 -12.39 -6.09 -9.15
C VAL A 7 -11.47 -5.19 -8.33
N LEU A 8 -11.61 -5.18 -7.00
CA LEU A 8 -10.78 -4.35 -6.13
C LEU A 8 -9.30 -4.67 -6.25
N THR A 9 -8.91 -5.95 -6.21
CA THR A 9 -7.49 -6.33 -6.35
C THR A 9 -6.92 -6.01 -7.74
N THR A 10 -7.73 -6.14 -8.79
CA THR A 10 -7.32 -5.78 -10.16
C THR A 10 -7.13 -4.27 -10.28
N VAL A 11 -8.06 -3.48 -9.73
CA VAL A 11 -7.96 -2.01 -9.68
C VAL A 11 -6.73 -1.58 -8.88
N THR A 12 -6.45 -2.21 -7.74
CA THR A 12 -5.23 -1.95 -6.96
C THR A 12 -3.97 -2.16 -7.78
N VAL A 13 -3.85 -3.30 -8.47
CA VAL A 13 -2.66 -3.59 -9.30
C VAL A 13 -2.55 -2.59 -10.46
N ALA A 14 -3.66 -2.23 -11.10
CA ALA A 14 -3.69 -1.24 -12.17
C ALA A 14 -3.26 0.15 -11.68
N LEU A 15 -3.69 0.56 -10.49
CA LEU A 15 -3.27 1.84 -9.88
C LEU A 15 -1.79 1.85 -9.52
N PHE A 16 -1.25 0.76 -8.97
CA PHE A 16 0.20 0.66 -8.74
C PHE A 16 0.97 0.70 -10.05
N ALA A 17 0.51 0.02 -11.10
CA ALA A 17 1.13 0.09 -12.42
C ALA A 17 1.09 1.50 -13.02
N ALA A 18 -0.01 2.24 -12.85
CA ALA A 18 -0.11 3.63 -13.27
C ALA A 18 0.84 4.54 -12.48
N ALA A 19 1.01 4.31 -11.17
CA ALA A 19 1.90 5.08 -10.31
C ALA A 19 3.39 4.96 -10.68
N PHE A 20 3.80 3.94 -11.46
CA PHE A 20 5.17 3.87 -11.98
C PHE A 20 5.49 4.96 -13.01
N TRP A 21 4.48 5.46 -13.72
CA TRP A 21 4.63 6.43 -14.81
C TRP A 21 4.35 7.87 -14.38
N VAL A 22 3.83 8.06 -13.16
CA VAL A 22 3.47 9.37 -12.64
C VAL A 22 4.46 9.74 -11.54
N PRO A 23 5.02 10.97 -11.56
CA PRO A 23 5.92 11.40 -10.51
C PRO A 23 5.23 11.38 -9.15
N VAL A 24 5.95 10.85 -8.18
CA VAL A 24 5.48 10.67 -6.80
C VAL A 24 5.81 11.92 -6.00
N LEU A 25 7.02 12.45 -6.17
CA LEU A 25 7.43 13.69 -5.53
C LEU A 25 7.86 14.68 -6.60
N ARG A 26 7.62 15.96 -6.32
CA ARG A 26 8.11 17.07 -7.13
C ARG A 26 8.97 17.98 -6.26
N ILE A 27 10.18 18.25 -6.74
CA ILE A 27 11.11 19.22 -6.18
C ILE A 27 10.98 20.47 -7.04
N THR A 28 10.51 21.56 -6.45
CA THR A 28 10.42 22.86 -7.16
C THR A 28 11.56 23.74 -6.69
N ASP A 29 12.48 24.06 -7.59
CA ASP A 29 13.57 24.98 -7.33
C ASP A 29 13.10 26.44 -7.35
N ARG A 30 13.90 27.33 -6.79
CA ARG A 30 13.66 28.79 -6.72
C ARG A 30 13.50 29.42 -8.11
N ASP A 31 14.16 28.85 -9.12
CA ASP A 31 14.11 29.33 -10.52
C ASP A 31 12.96 28.71 -11.33
N SER A 32 11.99 28.08 -10.67
CA SER A 32 10.83 27.40 -11.28
C SER A 32 11.17 26.18 -12.15
N SER A 33 12.43 25.70 -12.12
CA SER A 33 12.76 24.36 -12.59
C SER A 33 12.17 23.33 -11.61
N SER A 34 11.45 22.36 -12.15
CA SER A 34 10.85 21.28 -11.37
C SER A 34 11.51 19.95 -11.70
N ASP A 35 12.10 19.31 -10.70
CA ASP A 35 12.58 17.94 -10.81
C ASP A 35 11.52 16.97 -10.28
N ASP A 36 11.19 15.99 -11.11
CA ASP A 36 10.15 15.01 -10.86
C ASP A 36 10.79 13.68 -10.43
N ILE A 37 10.49 13.23 -9.20
CA ILE A 37 11.00 11.97 -8.64
C ILE A 37 9.95 10.88 -8.83
N GLY A 38 10.31 9.86 -9.60
CA GLY A 38 9.51 8.66 -9.81
C GLY A 38 9.52 7.70 -8.61
N LEU A 39 8.59 6.74 -8.63
CA LEU A 39 8.42 5.74 -7.58
C LEU A 39 9.69 4.94 -7.27
N ILE A 40 10.48 4.58 -8.28
CA ILE A 40 11.69 3.77 -8.10
C ILE A 40 12.72 4.55 -7.28
N SER A 41 13.00 5.79 -7.68
CA SER A 41 13.94 6.66 -6.98
C SER A 41 13.48 6.97 -5.56
N ALA A 42 12.17 7.16 -5.35
CA ALA A 42 11.61 7.35 -4.01
C ALA A 42 11.78 6.07 -3.16
N ALA A 43 11.51 4.89 -3.72
CA ALA A 43 11.59 3.62 -3.01
C ALA A 43 13.03 3.17 -2.68
N THR A 44 14.05 3.86 -3.17
CA THR A 44 15.47 3.65 -2.82
C THR A 44 16.05 4.76 -1.95
N ALA A 45 15.26 5.77 -1.57
CA ALA A 45 15.73 6.95 -0.86
C ALA A 45 16.03 6.71 0.64
N GLY A 46 15.61 5.57 1.20
CA GLY A 46 15.77 5.24 2.61
C GLY A 46 15.89 3.75 2.86
N GLU A 47 16.39 3.37 4.04
CA GLU A 47 16.67 1.97 4.39
C GLU A 47 15.44 1.05 4.35
N LEU A 48 14.28 1.59 4.73
CA LEU A 48 13.01 0.86 4.75
C LEU A 48 12.15 1.15 3.51
N SER A 49 12.54 2.11 2.67
CA SER A 49 11.83 2.48 1.43
C SER A 49 11.61 1.30 0.45
N PRO A 50 12.49 0.29 0.35
CA PRO A 50 12.26 -0.89 -0.48
C PRO A 50 11.03 -1.73 -0.07
N LEU A 51 10.53 -1.55 1.16
CA LEU A 51 9.28 -2.19 1.61
C LEU A 51 8.08 -1.79 0.77
N ILE A 52 8.13 -0.64 0.07
CA ILE A 52 7.09 -0.26 -0.90
C ILE A 52 6.95 -1.34 -1.98
N PHE A 53 8.05 -1.88 -2.50
CA PHE A 53 8.01 -2.95 -3.49
C PHE A 53 7.50 -4.27 -2.91
N ALA A 54 7.89 -4.60 -1.67
CA ALA A 54 7.35 -5.78 -0.98
C ALA A 54 5.83 -5.68 -0.82
N GLY A 55 5.31 -4.48 -0.53
CA GLY A 55 3.88 -4.23 -0.46
C GLY A 55 3.16 -4.28 -1.80
N ILE A 56 3.76 -3.77 -2.88
CA ILE A 56 3.24 -3.91 -4.25
C ILE A 56 3.20 -5.40 -4.65
N LEU A 57 4.24 -6.16 -4.33
CA LEU A 57 4.29 -7.60 -4.56
C LEU A 57 3.17 -8.32 -3.81
N ALA A 58 2.92 -7.96 -2.55
CA ALA A 58 1.81 -8.50 -1.77
C ALA A 58 0.44 -8.22 -2.43
N ALA A 59 0.26 -7.06 -3.07
CA ALA A 59 -0.96 -6.76 -3.84
C ALA A 59 -1.13 -7.68 -5.06
N VAL A 60 -0.03 -8.00 -5.77
CA VAL A 60 -0.03 -8.95 -6.88
C VAL A 60 -0.38 -10.36 -6.41
N VAL A 61 0.22 -10.80 -5.29
CA VAL A 61 -0.09 -12.11 -4.68
C VAL A 61 -1.56 -12.16 -4.24
N LEU A 62 -2.08 -11.10 -3.62
CA LEU A 62 -3.48 -11.01 -3.24
C LEU A 62 -4.40 -11.12 -4.46
N CYS A 63 -4.07 -10.42 -5.55
CA CYS A 63 -4.80 -10.50 -6.81
C CYS A 63 -4.82 -11.93 -7.34
N PHE A 64 -3.67 -12.61 -7.37
CA PHE A 64 -3.58 -14.01 -7.78
C PHE A 64 -4.43 -14.93 -6.89
N CYS A 65 -4.39 -14.77 -5.56
CA CYS A 65 -5.23 -15.52 -4.63
C CYS A 65 -6.74 -15.25 -4.86
N ALA A 66 -7.13 -14.03 -5.22
CA ALA A 66 -8.51 -13.68 -5.51
C ALA A 66 -9.02 -14.33 -6.82
N PHE A 67 -8.15 -14.52 -7.81
CA PHE A 67 -8.49 -15.21 -9.05
C PHE A 67 -8.57 -16.73 -8.86
N THR A 68 -7.54 -17.33 -8.27
CA THR A 68 -7.45 -18.79 -8.05
C THR A 68 -8.37 -19.29 -6.94
N GLY A 69 -8.79 -18.40 -6.03
CA GLY A 69 -9.57 -18.76 -4.84
C GLY A 69 -8.76 -19.50 -3.78
N MET A 70 -7.44 -19.59 -3.94
CA MET A 70 -6.54 -20.28 -3.01
C MET A 70 -6.39 -19.49 -1.71
N LEU A 71 -6.44 -20.21 -0.58
CA LEU A 71 -6.07 -19.73 0.75
C LEU A 71 -6.59 -18.30 1.07
N PRO A 72 -7.91 -18.04 1.02
CA PRO A 72 -8.45 -16.69 1.14
C PRO A 72 -8.08 -16.01 2.46
N ARG A 73 -7.88 -16.79 3.53
CA ARG A 73 -7.39 -16.29 4.81
C ARG A 73 -5.93 -15.82 4.73
N ALA A 74 -5.04 -16.62 4.13
CA ALA A 74 -3.64 -16.24 3.99
C ALA A 74 -3.49 -15.04 3.05
N GLY A 75 -4.24 -15.03 1.94
CA GLY A 75 -4.30 -13.89 1.03
C GLY A 75 -4.65 -12.60 1.76
N GLY A 76 -5.75 -12.57 2.52
CA GLY A 76 -6.16 -11.39 3.27
C GLY A 76 -5.11 -10.88 4.27
N TRP A 77 -4.37 -11.78 4.95
CA TRP A 77 -3.25 -11.38 5.82
C TRP A 77 -2.05 -10.85 5.03
N ILE A 78 -1.71 -11.47 3.91
CA ILE A 78 -0.63 -11.01 3.01
C ILE A 78 -0.93 -9.60 2.50
N GLY A 79 -2.17 -9.33 2.11
CA GLY A 79 -2.59 -8.00 1.66
C GLY A 79 -2.48 -6.93 2.77
N LEU A 80 -2.86 -7.25 4.00
CA LEU A 80 -2.66 -6.35 5.15
C LEU A 80 -1.19 -6.13 5.48
N ALA A 81 -0.37 -7.19 5.46
CA ALA A 81 1.07 -7.07 5.63
C ALA A 81 1.67 -6.17 4.53
N GLY A 82 1.19 -6.31 3.29
CA GLY A 82 1.55 -5.43 2.18
C GLY A 82 1.25 -3.96 2.46
N CYS A 83 0.07 -3.63 3.00
CA CYS A 83 -0.25 -2.27 3.41
C CYS A 83 0.71 -1.71 4.46
N VAL A 84 1.09 -2.54 5.44
CA VAL A 84 2.08 -2.15 6.47
C VAL A 84 3.45 -1.89 5.84
N CYS A 85 3.90 -2.73 4.91
CA CYS A 85 5.15 -2.53 4.19
C CYS A 85 5.15 -1.21 3.39
N ILE A 86 4.05 -0.89 2.69
CA ILE A 86 3.93 0.38 1.96
C ILE A 86 3.98 1.56 2.93
N ALA A 87 3.24 1.49 4.04
CA ALA A 87 3.23 2.56 5.04
C ALA A 87 4.62 2.78 5.67
N ALA A 88 5.30 1.71 6.08
CA ALA A 88 6.64 1.77 6.65
C ALA A 88 7.67 2.34 5.66
N GLY A 89 7.62 1.89 4.40
CA GLY A 89 8.47 2.41 3.34
C GLY A 89 8.18 3.88 3.04
N ALA A 90 6.92 4.29 2.98
CA ALA A 90 6.53 5.69 2.79
C ALA A 90 7.02 6.59 3.93
N VAL A 91 6.90 6.14 5.19
CA VAL A 91 7.46 6.85 6.35
C VAL A 91 8.96 7.01 6.20
N SER A 92 9.68 5.96 5.79
CA SER A 92 11.13 6.01 5.58
C SER A 92 11.54 6.99 4.48
N VAL A 93 10.79 7.07 3.39
CA VAL A 93 11.00 8.08 2.33
C VAL A 93 10.82 9.47 2.90
N VAL A 94 9.71 9.75 3.59
CA VAL A 94 9.44 11.06 4.17
C VAL A 94 10.51 11.46 5.19
N SER A 95 10.89 10.55 6.09
CA SER A 95 11.92 10.81 7.09
C SER A 95 13.29 11.12 6.46
N ASN A 96 13.73 10.33 5.48
CA ASN A 96 15.01 10.60 4.80
C ASN A 96 14.97 11.93 4.05
N LEU A 97 13.90 12.23 3.33
CA LEU A 97 13.77 13.49 2.59
C LEU A 97 13.68 14.71 3.52
N TRP A 98 13.13 14.56 4.72
CA TRP A 98 13.17 15.59 5.76
C TRP A 98 14.58 15.79 6.33
N THR A 99 15.34 14.71 6.51
CA THR A 99 16.72 14.77 7.01
C THR A 99 17.69 15.34 5.97
N PHE A 100 17.47 15.08 4.68
CA PHE A 100 18.30 15.53 3.57
C PHE A 100 17.72 16.71 2.80
N GLY A 101 16.81 17.49 3.40
CA GLY A 101 16.34 18.74 2.80
C GLY A 101 17.55 19.55 2.33
N ILE A 102 17.62 19.81 1.02
CA ILE A 102 18.81 20.39 0.40
C ILE A 102 18.93 21.84 0.90
N LEU A 103 19.69 22.05 1.97
CA LEU A 103 20.15 23.39 2.36
C LEU A 103 21.20 23.81 1.33
N TRP A 104 20.77 24.53 0.29
CA TRP A 104 21.69 25.36 -0.47
C TRP A 104 22.08 26.55 0.40
N ASP A 105 23.14 26.44 1.19
CA ASP A 105 23.74 27.60 1.84
C ASP A 105 24.70 28.27 0.85
N GLY A 106 24.11 28.84 -0.21
CA GLY A 106 24.80 29.79 -1.06
C GLY A 106 24.61 31.20 -0.50
N VAL A 107 25.60 32.05 -0.70
CA VAL A 107 25.50 33.49 -0.44
C VAL A 107 25.70 34.18 -1.79
N THR A 108 24.80 35.09 -2.17
CA THR A 108 25.00 35.89 -3.39
C THR A 108 26.29 36.71 -3.28
N ALA A 109 26.79 37.21 -4.40
CA ALA A 109 27.88 38.19 -4.41
C ALA A 109 27.60 39.44 -3.53
N ASP A 110 26.33 39.73 -3.24
CA ASP A 110 25.86 40.84 -2.40
C ASP A 110 25.70 40.47 -0.91
N GLY A 111 26.11 39.26 -0.48
CA GLY A 111 26.04 38.85 0.92
C GLY A 111 24.66 38.37 1.39
N MET A 112 23.69 38.21 0.47
CA MET A 112 22.36 37.73 0.81
C MET A 112 22.32 36.19 0.76
N PRO A 113 21.73 35.50 1.75
CA PRO A 113 21.54 34.06 1.68
C PRO A 113 20.66 33.71 0.46
N THR A 114 21.17 32.89 -0.45
CA THR A 114 20.38 32.34 -1.57
C THR A 114 19.53 31.15 -1.16
N GLY A 115 19.78 30.60 0.03
CA GLY A 115 19.13 29.40 0.54
C GLY A 115 17.63 29.51 0.77
N GLY A 116 16.93 28.48 0.30
CA GLY A 116 15.55 28.15 0.63
C GLY A 116 15.45 26.65 0.88
N LEU A 117 14.56 26.25 1.77
CA LEU A 117 14.32 24.85 2.09
C LEU A 117 13.52 24.22 0.93
N ILE A 118 14.20 23.55 -0.01
CA ILE A 118 13.50 22.83 -1.09
C ILE A 118 13.04 21.49 -0.53
N LEU A 119 11.76 21.41 -0.16
CA LEU A 119 11.15 20.15 0.22
C LEU A 119 10.52 19.46 -1.01
N PRO A 120 10.76 18.16 -1.19
CA PRO A 120 9.98 17.36 -2.12
C PRO A 120 8.52 17.36 -1.66
N ALA A 121 7.62 17.87 -2.50
CA ALA A 121 6.20 17.90 -2.25
C ALA A 121 5.52 16.64 -2.82
N PRO A 122 4.52 16.08 -2.13
CA PRO A 122 3.71 14.98 -2.67
C PRO A 122 2.98 15.43 -3.94
N TRP A 123 3.00 14.57 -4.96
CA TRP A 123 2.36 14.81 -6.25
C TRP A 123 1.34 13.71 -6.60
N TRP A 124 0.79 13.72 -7.81
CA TRP A 124 -0.25 12.78 -8.26
C TRP A 124 0.11 11.30 -8.04
N GLY A 125 1.39 10.92 -8.18
CA GLY A 125 1.85 9.55 -7.92
C GLY A 125 1.63 9.12 -6.47
N THR A 126 1.79 10.02 -5.49
CA THR A 126 1.49 9.70 -4.08
C THR A 126 0.01 9.44 -3.85
N ALA A 127 -0.87 10.23 -4.46
CA ALA A 127 -2.32 10.04 -4.36
C ALA A 127 -2.74 8.70 -4.96
N LEU A 128 -2.15 8.29 -6.08
CA LEU A 128 -2.39 6.98 -6.69
C LEU A 128 -1.95 5.82 -5.79
N ILE A 129 -0.77 5.93 -5.18
CA ILE A 129 -0.25 4.92 -4.24
C ILE A 129 -1.15 4.83 -3.01
N ALA A 130 -1.52 5.97 -2.42
CA ALA A 130 -2.41 6.02 -1.26
C ALA A 130 -3.79 5.40 -1.56
N ALA A 131 -4.37 5.74 -2.72
CA ALA A 131 -5.63 5.16 -3.18
C ALA A 131 -5.51 3.64 -3.40
N ALA A 132 -4.44 3.18 -4.05
CA ALA A 132 -4.18 1.76 -4.27
C ALA A 132 -4.04 1.00 -2.94
N THR A 133 -3.31 1.54 -1.97
CA THR A 133 -3.14 0.96 -0.64
C THR A 133 -4.45 0.91 0.15
N LEU A 134 -5.30 1.94 0.04
CA LEU A 134 -6.61 1.93 0.69
C LEU A 134 -7.54 0.87 0.09
N ILE A 135 -7.57 0.77 -1.24
CA ILE A 135 -8.34 -0.27 -1.95
C ILE A 135 -7.80 -1.67 -1.59
N LEU A 136 -6.48 -1.82 -1.48
CA LEU A 136 -5.84 -3.07 -1.05
C LEU A 136 -6.28 -3.48 0.35
N ALA A 137 -6.30 -2.53 1.30
CA ALA A 137 -6.75 -2.78 2.66
C ALA A 137 -8.20 -3.24 2.69
N VAL A 138 -9.10 -2.57 1.95
CA VAL A 138 -10.51 -2.97 1.86
C VAL A 138 -10.65 -4.36 1.24
N ALA A 139 -9.95 -4.65 0.14
CA ALA A 139 -9.97 -5.96 -0.50
C ALA A 139 -9.51 -7.07 0.47
N SER A 140 -8.44 -6.81 1.23
CA SER A 140 -7.87 -7.73 2.22
C SER A 140 -8.85 -8.03 3.36
N ILE A 141 -9.49 -6.99 3.91
CA ILE A 141 -10.49 -7.13 4.97
C ILE A 141 -11.70 -7.94 4.47
N LEU A 142 -12.22 -7.62 3.28
CA LEU A 142 -13.33 -8.37 2.68
C LEU A 142 -12.96 -9.86 2.51
N GLN A 143 -11.72 -10.17 2.12
CA GLN A 143 -11.26 -11.54 1.97
C GLN A 143 -11.16 -12.27 3.32
N LEU A 144 -10.71 -11.60 4.39
CA LEU A 144 -10.72 -12.18 5.74
C LEU A 144 -12.14 -12.42 6.28
N VAL A 145 -13.05 -11.46 6.07
CA VAL A 145 -14.45 -11.57 6.50
C VAL A 145 -15.14 -12.74 5.80
N THR A 146 -14.94 -12.88 4.48
CA THR A 146 -15.50 -14.00 3.73
C THR A 146 -14.95 -15.34 4.22
N ALA A 147 -13.64 -15.45 4.44
CA ALA A 147 -13.02 -16.66 4.96
C ALA A 147 -13.55 -17.04 6.36
N HIS A 148 -13.80 -16.05 7.23
CA HIS A 148 -14.36 -16.28 8.56
C HIS A 148 -15.81 -16.78 8.51
N ARG A 149 -16.64 -16.19 7.64
CA ARG A 149 -18.03 -16.61 7.44
C ARG A 149 -18.11 -18.05 6.92
N SER A 150 -17.25 -18.42 5.97
CA SER A 150 -17.19 -19.79 5.44
C SER A 150 -16.84 -20.82 6.52
N ARG A 151 -15.89 -20.51 7.42
CA ARG A 151 -15.56 -21.40 8.54
C ARG A 151 -16.72 -21.57 9.52
N ARG A 152 -17.41 -20.48 9.87
CA ARG A 152 -18.59 -20.56 10.77
C ARG A 152 -19.70 -21.43 10.19
N ALA A 153 -19.98 -21.27 8.89
CA ALA A 153 -20.98 -22.09 8.21
C ALA A 153 -20.58 -23.57 8.14
N GLN A 154 -19.29 -23.89 8.03
CA GLN A 154 -18.79 -25.28 8.09
C GLN A 154 -18.87 -25.85 9.51
N ALA A 155 -18.53 -25.08 10.53
CA ALA A 155 -18.64 -25.50 11.93
C ALA A 155 -20.10 -25.82 12.32
N GLN A 156 -21.06 -25.00 11.91
CA GLN A 156 -22.49 -25.25 12.15
C GLN A 156 -23.05 -26.48 11.42
N ARG A 157 -22.42 -26.91 10.31
CA ARG A 157 -22.82 -28.14 9.60
C ARG A 157 -22.15 -29.39 10.17
N ALA A 158 -21.01 -29.22 10.82
CA ALA A 158 -20.24 -30.31 11.43
C ALA A 158 -20.66 -30.63 12.87
N ASP A 159 -21.53 -29.80 13.46
CA ASP A 159 -22.13 -29.99 14.77
C ASP A 159 -23.57 -30.51 14.58
N PRO A 160 -23.79 -31.82 14.37
CA PRO A 160 -25.13 -32.38 14.46
C PRO A 160 -25.56 -32.22 15.92
N ALA A 161 -26.69 -31.57 16.15
CA ALA A 161 -27.29 -31.41 17.47
C ALA A 161 -27.22 -32.75 18.25
N PRO A 162 -26.95 -32.73 19.57
CA PRO A 162 -26.96 -33.96 20.36
C PRO A 162 -28.29 -34.65 20.11
N ALA A 163 -28.22 -35.89 19.61
CA ALA A 163 -29.37 -36.76 19.45
C ALA A 163 -30.14 -36.72 20.77
N GLY A 164 -31.43 -36.38 20.68
CA GLY A 164 -32.28 -36.22 21.84
C GLY A 164 -32.10 -37.39 22.79
N GLU A 165 -31.89 -37.07 24.06
CA GLU A 165 -32.28 -37.96 25.15
C GLU A 165 -33.80 -38.16 25.03
N GLU A 166 -34.20 -39.07 24.13
CA GLU A 166 -35.40 -39.87 24.33
C GLU A 166 -35.08 -40.90 25.43
N ASP A 167 -34.88 -40.42 26.66
CA ASP A 167 -35.02 -41.29 27.82
C ASP A 167 -36.51 -41.31 28.17
N GLY A 168 -37.19 -42.25 27.52
CA GLY A 168 -38.45 -42.74 28.01
C GLY A 168 -38.23 -43.54 29.29
N SER A 169 -39.05 -43.27 30.32
CA SER A 169 -39.73 -44.24 31.20
C SER A 169 -40.40 -43.49 32.35
#